data_AF-A0AAJ1F277-F1
#
_entry.id   AF-A0AAJ1F277-F1
#
_cell.length_a   1.000
_cell.length_b   1.000
_cell.length_c   1.000
_cell.angle_alpha   90.00
_cell.angle_beta   90.00
_cell.angle_gamma   90.00
#
_symmetry.space_group_name_H-M   'P 1'
#
loop_
_entity.id
_entity.type
_entity.pdbx_description
1 polymer ?
#
loop_
_entity_poly.entity_id
_entity_poly.type
_entity_poly.pdbx_seq_one_letter_code
_entity_poly.pdbx_strand_id
1 'polypeptide(L)' 'MRIPLDSRVIRIVRCLLNQDRSVSTAAIAKELGLSTRVVRYRLPMVENYLSEFGVSLERQPGSGIW' A
#
# COMPACT_ATOMS: atom_id res chain seq x y z
N MET A 1 -1.82 16.47 9.72
CA MET A 1 -2.92 16.81 8.80
C MET A 1 -3.64 15.51 8.45
N ARG A 2 -4.90 15.34 8.84
CA ARG A 2 -5.64 14.08 8.63
C ARG A 2 -6.11 14.01 7.18
N ILE A 3 -5.44 13.19 6.36
CA ILE A 3 -5.81 13.02 4.95
C ILE A 3 -7.04 12.09 4.90
N PRO A 4 -8.13 12.45 4.19
CA PRO A 4 -9.28 11.56 4.07
C PRO A 4 -8.88 10.26 3.36
N LEU A 5 -9.09 9.13 4.05
CA LEU A 5 -8.84 7.81 3.50
C LEU A 5 -9.95 7.46 2.52
N ASP A 6 -9.58 7.22 1.26
CA ASP A 6 -10.51 6.63 0.30
C ASP A 6 -10.51 5.09 0.40
N SER A 7 -11.56 4.47 -0.14
CA SER A 7 -11.75 3.03 -0.09
C SER A 7 -10.61 2.22 -0.72
N ARG A 8 -9.85 2.79 -1.67
CA ARG A 8 -8.69 2.11 -2.27
C ARG A 8 -7.51 2.10 -1.31
N VAL A 9 -7.27 3.18 -0.57
CA VAL A 9 -6.21 3.23 0.46
C VAL A 9 -6.45 2.13 1.50
N ILE A 10 -7.68 2.02 2.01
CA ILE A 10 -8.06 0.99 2.98
C ILE A 10 -7.86 -0.42 2.42
N ARG A 11 -8.23 -0.65 1.16
CA ARG A 11 -8.04 -1.94 0.49
C ARG A 11 -6.55 -2.29 0.31
N ILE A 12 -5.70 -1.30 -0.03
CA ILE A 12 -4.26 -1.51 -0.15
C ILE A 12 -3.64 -1.82 1.22
N VAL A 13 -3.99 -1.08 2.28
CA VAL A 13 -3.54 -1.37 3.65
C VAL A 13 -3.89 -2.80 4.05
N ARG A 14 -5.15 -3.21 3.85
CA ARG A 14 -5.59 -4.58 4.18
C ARG A 14 -4.86 -5.64 3.36
N CYS A 15 -4.60 -5.37 2.08
CA CYS A 15 -3.83 -6.28 1.24
C CYS A 15 -2.41 -6.48 1.81
N LEU A 16 -1.71 -5.38 2.13
CA LEU A 16 -0.35 -5.39 2.68
C LEU A 16 -0.27 -6.10 4.04
N LEU A 17 -1.19 -5.80 4.97
CA LEU A 17 -1.19 -6.41 6.31
C LEU A 17 -1.49 -7.92 6.31
N ASN A 18 -1.99 -8.47 5.20
CA ASN A 18 -2.24 -9.90 5.03
C ASN A 18 -1.12 -10.63 4.27
N GLN A 19 -0.01 -9.97 3.95
CA GLN A 19 1.13 -10.61 3.29
C GLN A 19 2.24 -10.93 4.31
N ASP A 20 2.70 -12.18 4.32
CA ASP A 20 3.88 -12.60 5.11
C ASP A 20 5.20 -12.32 4.36
N ARG A 21 5.13 -11.77 3.15
CA ARG A 21 6.26 -11.55 2.25
C ARG A 21 6.10 -10.23 1.50
N SER A 22 7.22 -9.81 0.92
CA SER A 22 7.24 -8.68 0.01
C SER A 22 6.25 -8.83 -1.13
N VAL A 23 5.53 -7.75 -1.43
CA VAL A 23 4.57 -7.74 -2.54
C VAL A 23 4.88 -6.58 -3.49
N SER A 24 4.83 -6.86 -4.79
CA SER A 24 5.04 -5.83 -5.80
C SER A 24 3.79 -4.97 -6.00
N THR A 25 3.96 -3.71 -6.41
CA THR A 25 2.82 -2.85 -6.81
C THR A 25 1.93 -3.48 -7.88
N ALA A 26 2.51 -4.28 -8.78
CA ALA A 26 1.77 -4.99 -9.82
C ALA A 26 0.92 -6.13 -9.25
N ALA A 27 1.42 -6.85 -8.24
CA ALA A 27 0.67 -7.90 -7.55
C ALA A 27 -0.51 -7.31 -6.77
N ILE A 28 -0.28 -6.25 -5.98
CA ILE A 28 -1.36 -5.51 -5.29
C ILE A 28 -2.41 -5.02 -6.29
N ALA A 29 -1.97 -4.46 -7.42
CA ALA A 29 -2.86 -3.96 -8.47
C ALA A 29 -3.75 -5.08 -9.04
N LYS A 30 -3.13 -6.23 -9.37
CA LYS A 30 -3.85 -7.42 -9.87
C LYS A 30 -4.87 -7.93 -8.84
N GLU A 31 -4.47 -8.08 -7.59
CA GLU A 31 -5.34 -8.57 -6.51
C GLU A 31 -6.54 -7.66 -6.27
N LEU A 32 -6.33 -6.34 -6.33
CA LEU A 32 -7.38 -5.36 -6.05
C LEU A 32 -8.19 -4.95 -7.29
N GLY A 33 -7.86 -5.44 -8.48
CA GLY A 33 -8.48 -5.01 -9.74
C GLY A 33 -8.23 -3.53 -10.05
N LEU A 34 -7.03 -3.04 -9.72
CA LEU A 34 -6.59 -1.67 -9.92
C LEU A 34 -5.47 -1.62 -10.96
N SER A 35 -5.16 -0.43 -11.47
CA SER A 35 -3.92 -0.23 -12.23
C SER A 35 -2.74 -0.04 -11.29
N THR A 36 -1.55 -0.47 -11.73
CA THR A 36 -0.29 -0.24 -11.00
C THR A 36 -0.05 1.25 -10.72
N ARG A 37 -0.49 2.12 -11.65
CA ARG A 37 -0.46 3.58 -11.49
C ARG A 37 -1.30 4.04 -10.30
N VAL A 38 -2.53 3.52 -10.16
CA VAL A 38 -3.41 3.85 -9.02
C VAL A 38 -2.78 3.40 -7.71
N VAL A 39 -2.25 2.19 -7.64
CA VAL A 39 -1.57 1.69 -6.42
C VAL A 39 -0.42 2.61 -6.05
N ARG A 40 0.48 2.91 -7.00
CA ARG A 40 1.64 3.80 -6.77
C ARG A 40 1.25 5.18 -6.25
N TYR A 41 0.21 5.80 -6.80
CA TYR A 41 -0.25 7.12 -6.33
C TYR A 41 -0.89 7.08 -4.95
N ARG A 42 -1.39 5.92 -4.51
CA ARG A 42 -2.01 5.77 -3.19
C ARG A 42 -1.02 5.36 -2.10
N LEU A 43 0.14 4.78 -2.45
CA LEU A 43 1.14 4.38 -1.46
C LEU A 43 1.56 5.50 -0.48
N PRO A 44 1.74 6.78 -0.88
CA PRO A 44 2.03 7.84 0.08
C PRO A 44 0.94 8.03 1.15
N MET A 45 -0.34 7.84 0.79
CA MET A 45 -1.45 7.90 1.75
C MET A 45 -1.48 6.67 2.66
N VAL A 46 -1.13 5.50 2.11
CA VAL A 46 -1.00 4.24 2.87
C VAL A 46 0.11 4.36 3.91
N GLU A 47 1.27 4.86 3.52
CA GLU A 47 2.42 5.08 4.40
C GLU A 47 2.10 6.09 5.51
N ASN A 48 1.52 7.25 5.15
CA ASN A 48 1.07 8.21 6.15
C ASN A 48 0.08 7.59 7.15
N TYR A 49 -0.90 6.83 6.65
CA TYR A 49 -1.87 6.15 7.51
C TYR A 49 -1.21 5.16 8.46
N LEU A 50 -0.31 4.31 7.96
CA LEU A 50 0.39 3.31 8.78
C LEU A 50 1.30 3.97 9.82
N SER A 51 1.97 5.07 9.47
CA SER A 51 2.84 5.81 10.38
C SER A 51 2.10 6.40 11.58
N GLU A 52 0.80 6.72 11.46
CA GLU A 52 -0.04 7.15 12.58
C GLU A 52 -0.18 6.04 13.66
N PHE A 53 0.05 4.78 13.29
CA PHE A 53 0.05 3.62 14.19
C PHE A 53 1.46 3.10 14.50
N GLY A 54 2.51 3.83 14.11
CA GLY A 54 3.90 3.41 14.30
C GLY A 54 4.36 2.28 13.36
N VAL A 55 3.64 2.05 12.26
CA VAL A 55 4.01 1.06 11.23
C VAL A 55 4.68 1.76 10.07
N SER A 56 5.89 1.34 9.71
CA SER A 56 6.64 1.84 8.56
C SER A 56 6.34 1.01 7.31
N LEU A 57 6.10 1.68 6.18
CA LEU A 57 5.97 1.05 4.87
C LEU A 57 7.29 1.17 4.11
N GLU A 58 7.97 0.06 3.93
CA GLU A 58 9.29 0.01 3.33
C GLU A 58 9.20 -0.42 1.87
N ARG A 59 9.94 0.28 1.00
CA ARG A 59 9.88 0.07 -0.45
C ARG A 59 11.27 -0.16 -0.98
N GLN A 60 11.55 -1.37 -1.43
CA GLN A 60 12.83 -1.68 -2.04
C GLN A 60 12.68 -1.99 -3.53
N PRO A 61 13.31 -1.18 -4.41
CA PRO A 61 13.37 -1.48 -5.84
C PRO A 61 13.86 -2.91 -6.09
N GLY A 62 13.16 -3.65 -6.95
CA GLY A 62 13.49 -5.05 -7.25
C GLY A 62 13.02 -6.08 -6.22
N SER A 63 12.68 -5.67 -4.99
CA SER A 63 12.31 -6.60 -3.91
C SER A 63 10.85 -6.50 -3.45
N GLY A 64 10.19 -5.35 -3.62
CA GLY A 64 8.75 -5.18 -3.34
C GLY A 64 8.46 -4.16 -2.24
N ILE A 65 7.30 -4.34 -1.59
CA ILE A 65 6.78 -3.51 -0.49
C ILE A 65 6.54 -4.43 0.71
N TRP A 66 6.95 -3.97 1.90
CA TRP A 66 6.72 -4.61 3.20
C TRP A 66 6.27 -3.57 4.24
#